data_AF-A0A942MLW6-F1
#
_entry.id   AF-A0A942MLW6-F1
#
_cell.length_a   1.000
_cell.length_b   1.000
_cell.length_c   1.000
_cell.angle_alpha   90.00
_cell.angle_beta   90.00
_cell.angle_gamma   90.00
#
_symmetry.space_group_name_H-M   'P 1'
#
loop_
_entity.id
_entity.type
_entity.pdbx_description
1 polymer ?
#
loop_
_entity_poly.entity_id
_entity_poly.type
_entity_poly.pdbx_seq_one_letter_code
_entity_poly.pdbx_strand_id
1 'polypeptide(L)'
;MSIPLFNLIVVNERTLFGSAFQYYADRYMENIIKHGAARCFVFQSSVLASGILLLLFSPLGIESLWMNWIIFLKTILLFLLVGLLSYVHLKLQPRIEALIANIEPNSVPPENIMAQLKPLRARRKKLASFCLFIVLTIIVLGLQVYSVYEPFLTIVLIALVGLFAWGNYKRLNRFGWM
;
A
#
# COMPACT_ATOMS: atom_id res chain seq x y z
N MET A 1 10.35 0.37 1.01
CA MET A 1 9.22 1.10 0.40
C MET A 1 8.36 1.75 1.48
N SER A 2 8.39 3.09 1.61
CA SER A 2 7.58 3.83 2.60
C SER A 2 6.30 4.45 2.00
N ILE A 3 6.05 4.26 0.69
CA ILE A 3 4.92 4.89 -0.02
C ILE A 3 3.55 4.52 0.59
N PRO A 4 3.26 3.24 0.93
CA PRO A 4 1.98 2.91 1.57
C PRO A 4 1.78 3.64 2.89
N LEU A 5 2.84 3.77 3.70
CA LEU A 5 2.83 4.52 4.96
C LEU A 5 2.62 6.02 4.71
N PHE A 6 3.37 6.61 3.79
CA PHE A 6 3.24 8.02 3.44
C PHE A 6 1.84 8.36 2.93
N ASN A 7 1.26 7.52 2.07
CA ASN A 7 -0.10 7.69 1.58
C ASN A 7 -1.14 7.62 2.70
N LEU A 8 -0.94 6.78 3.74
CA LEU A 8 -1.81 6.74 4.91
C LEU A 8 -1.71 8.04 5.73
N ILE A 9 -0.50 8.56 5.92
CA ILE A 9 -0.26 9.82 6.64
C ILE A 9 -0.96 10.97 5.93
N VAL A 10 -0.75 11.15 4.62
CA VAL A 10 -1.37 12.22 3.83
C VAL A 10 -2.90 12.16 3.89
N VAL A 11 -3.50 10.96 3.78
CA VAL A 11 -4.96 10.78 3.87
C VAL A 11 -5.48 11.09 5.27
N ASN A 12 -4.69 10.80 6.31
CA ASN A 12 -5.03 11.15 7.68
C ASN A 12 -4.94 12.66 7.88
N GLU A 13 -3.86 13.33 7.50
CA GLU A 13 -3.69 14.78 7.62
C GLU A 13 -4.82 15.57 6.94
N ARG A 14 -5.39 15.04 5.85
CA ARG A 14 -6.57 15.60 5.20
C ARG A 14 -7.73 15.87 6.17
N THR A 15 -7.90 15.04 7.20
CA THR A 15 -8.96 15.22 8.20
C THR A 15 -8.85 16.52 9.01
N LEU A 16 -7.66 17.12 9.07
CA LEU A 16 -7.43 18.42 9.71
C LEU A 16 -8.08 19.58 8.95
N PHE A 17 -8.34 19.43 7.65
CA PHE A 17 -9.01 20.42 6.81
C PHE A 17 -10.55 20.39 6.92
N GLY A 18 -11.09 19.50 7.77
CA GLY A 18 -12.53 19.35 8.00
C GLY A 18 -13.20 18.34 7.06
N SER A 19 -14.54 18.28 7.16
CA SER A 19 -15.37 17.31 6.43
C SER A 19 -15.78 17.79 5.03
N ALA A 20 -15.72 19.11 4.80
CA ALA A 20 -16.04 19.75 3.53
C ALA A 20 -14.97 19.45 2.47
N PHE A 21 -15.37 19.44 1.20
CA PHE A 21 -14.44 19.32 0.09
C PHE A 21 -13.82 20.68 -0.20
N GLN A 22 -12.49 20.75 -0.19
CA GLN A 22 -11.75 21.95 -0.56
C GLN A 22 -10.97 21.68 -1.83
N TYR A 23 -11.40 22.25 -2.96
CA TYR A 23 -10.88 21.88 -4.29
C TYR A 23 -9.35 21.88 -4.36
N TYR A 24 -8.69 22.99 -4.00
CA TYR A 24 -7.23 23.10 -4.10
C TYR A 24 -6.49 22.14 -3.17
N ALA A 25 -6.90 22.03 -1.90
CA ALA A 25 -6.26 21.15 -0.92
C ALA A 25 -6.49 19.67 -1.26
N ASP A 26 -7.73 19.28 -1.56
CA ASP A 26 -8.09 17.91 -1.93
C ASP A 26 -7.41 17.50 -3.25
N ARG A 27 -7.37 18.37 -4.27
CA ARG A 27 -6.71 18.07 -5.55
C ARG A 27 -5.19 17.91 -5.38
N TYR A 28 -4.57 18.77 -4.58
CA TYR A 28 -3.14 18.68 -4.27
C TYR A 28 -2.78 17.36 -3.57
N MET A 29 -3.51 17.00 -2.50
CA MET A 29 -3.29 15.75 -1.78
C MET A 29 -3.52 14.52 -2.66
N GLU A 30 -4.57 14.54 -3.49
CA GLU A 30 -4.86 13.44 -4.42
C GLU A 30 -3.77 13.26 -5.49
N ASN A 31 -3.20 14.37 -5.97
CA ASN A 31 -2.06 14.33 -6.88
C ASN A 31 -0.84 13.70 -6.21
N ILE A 32 -0.53 14.03 -4.94
CA ILE A 32 0.57 13.40 -4.21
C ILE A 32 0.38 11.89 -4.13
N ILE A 33 -0.82 11.44 -3.72
CA ILE A 33 -1.16 10.02 -3.58
C ILE A 33 -1.07 9.29 -4.93
N LYS A 34 -1.54 9.92 -6.02
CA LYS A 34 -1.47 9.39 -7.39
C LYS A 34 -0.04 9.08 -7.80
N HIS A 35 0.85 10.06 -7.66
CA HIS A 35 2.26 9.89 -8.05
C HIS A 35 2.97 8.88 -7.14
N GLY A 36 2.64 8.85 -5.86
CA GLY A 36 3.11 7.82 -4.93
C GLY A 36 2.77 6.41 -5.43
N ALA A 37 1.50 6.16 -5.78
CA ALA A 37 1.06 4.86 -6.27
C ALA A 37 1.81 4.42 -7.55
N ALA A 38 2.02 5.33 -8.50
CA ALA A 38 2.77 5.04 -9.73
C ALA A 38 4.24 4.66 -9.45
N ARG A 39 4.93 5.41 -8.58
CA ARG A 39 6.31 5.09 -8.16
C ARG A 39 6.40 3.73 -7.47
N CYS A 40 5.41 3.43 -6.62
CA CYS A 40 5.33 2.13 -5.96
C CYS A 40 5.16 1.00 -6.97
N PHE A 41 4.35 1.22 -8.01
CA PHE A 41 4.11 0.23 -9.05
C PHE A 41 5.37 -0.09 -9.84
N VAL A 42 6.11 0.94 -10.27
CA VAL A 42 7.37 0.78 -11.00
C VAL A 42 8.44 0.05 -10.17
N PHE A 43 8.57 0.40 -8.89
CA PHE A 43 9.52 -0.29 -8.03
C PHE A 43 9.10 -1.74 -7.74
N GLN A 44 7.80 -1.99 -7.51
CA GLN A 44 7.35 -3.36 -7.24
C GLN A 44 7.51 -4.25 -8.48
N SER A 45 7.25 -3.73 -9.68
CA SER A 45 7.46 -4.47 -10.92
C SER A 45 8.94 -4.76 -11.16
N SER A 46 9.85 -3.84 -10.85
CA SER A 46 11.29 -4.10 -10.96
C SER A 46 11.78 -5.14 -9.94
N VAL A 47 11.26 -5.12 -8.71
CA VAL A 47 11.54 -6.16 -7.70
C VAL A 47 11.00 -7.53 -8.12
N LEU A 48 9.79 -7.60 -8.68
CA LEU A 48 9.23 -8.85 -9.22
C LEU A 48 10.10 -9.37 -10.37
N ALA A 49 10.43 -8.51 -11.35
CA ALA A 49 11.22 -8.90 -12.52
C ALA A 49 12.63 -9.38 -12.12
N SER A 50 13.30 -8.65 -11.23
CA SER A 50 14.61 -9.06 -10.71
C SER A 50 14.53 -10.34 -9.89
N GLY A 51 13.47 -10.55 -9.10
CA GLY A 51 13.22 -11.80 -8.37
C GLY A 51 13.04 -13.00 -9.30
N ILE A 52 12.29 -12.84 -10.39
CA ILE A 52 12.11 -13.89 -11.41
C ILE A 52 13.43 -14.19 -12.11
N LEU A 53 14.18 -13.16 -12.52
CA LEU A 53 15.50 -13.33 -13.15
C LEU A 53 16.46 -14.08 -12.22
N LEU A 54 16.47 -13.76 -10.93
CA LEU A 54 17.26 -14.50 -9.95
C LEU A 54 16.87 -15.97 -9.88
N LEU A 55 15.57 -16.32 -9.94
CA LEU A 55 15.15 -17.73 -9.94
C LEU A 55 15.56 -18.48 -11.21
N LEU A 56 15.63 -17.79 -12.36
CA LEU A 56 16.00 -18.39 -13.64
C LEU A 56 17.52 -18.58 -13.78
N PHE A 57 18.33 -17.66 -13.25
CA PHE A 57 19.79 -17.65 -13.45
C PHE A 57 20.59 -18.06 -12.22
N SER A 58 19.98 -18.19 -11.04
CA SER A 58 20.67 -18.61 -9.82
C SER A 58 20.78 -20.13 -9.71
N PRO A 59 21.88 -20.67 -9.18
CA PRO A 59 22.05 -22.10 -8.92
C PRO A 59 21.05 -22.68 -7.89
N LEU A 60 20.31 -21.82 -7.16
CA LEU A 60 19.23 -22.25 -6.27
C LEU A 60 18.02 -22.83 -7.02
N GLY A 61 17.83 -22.47 -8.30
CA GLY A 61 16.79 -23.01 -9.19
C GLY A 61 15.34 -22.76 -8.75
N ILE A 62 14.40 -23.09 -9.65
CA ILE A 62 12.95 -23.05 -9.39
C ILE A 62 12.55 -24.06 -8.30
N GLU A 63 13.34 -25.12 -8.11
CA GLU A 63 13.10 -26.16 -7.10
C GLU A 63 13.10 -25.60 -5.67
N SER A 64 13.87 -24.54 -5.40
CA SER A 64 13.90 -23.87 -4.10
C SER A 64 12.55 -23.25 -3.71
N LEU A 65 11.69 -22.92 -4.69
CA LEU A 65 10.32 -22.46 -4.43
C LEU A 65 9.45 -23.54 -3.78
N TRP A 66 9.71 -24.81 -4.04
CA TRP A 66 8.92 -25.92 -3.50
C TRP A 66 9.55 -26.52 -2.25
N MET A 67 10.88 -26.55 -2.18
CA MET A 67 11.61 -27.11 -1.05
C MET A 67 11.61 -26.19 0.18
N ASN A 68 11.45 -24.86 -0.01
CA ASN A 68 11.45 -23.91 1.10
C ASN A 68 10.12 -23.13 1.18
N TRP A 69 9.32 -23.48 2.19
CA TRP A 69 8.01 -22.86 2.43
C TRP A 69 8.08 -21.33 2.65
N ILE A 70 9.19 -20.81 3.17
CA ILE A 70 9.39 -19.37 3.40
C ILE A 70 9.53 -18.63 2.05
N ILE A 71 10.32 -19.20 1.13
CA ILE A 71 10.52 -18.63 -0.21
C ILE A 71 9.22 -18.71 -1.02
N PHE A 72 8.50 -19.84 -0.90
CA PHE A 72 7.17 -20.01 -1.48
C PHE A 72 6.20 -18.93 -1.01
N LEU A 73 6.05 -18.79 0.31
CA LEU A 73 5.12 -17.83 0.93
C LEU A 73 5.48 -16.38 0.55
N LYS A 74 6.78 -16.05 0.56
CA LYS A 74 7.27 -14.73 0.12
C LYS A 74 6.88 -14.45 -1.32
N THR A 75 7.01 -15.44 -2.19
CA THR A 75 6.66 -15.32 -3.62
C THR A 75 5.16 -15.06 -3.79
N ILE A 76 4.31 -15.83 -3.09
CA ILE A 76 2.85 -15.61 -3.09
C ILE A 76 2.51 -14.19 -2.60
N LEU A 77 3.08 -13.75 -1.48
CA LEU A 77 2.84 -12.42 -0.94
C LEU A 77 3.27 -11.31 -1.90
N LEU A 78 4.37 -11.52 -2.63
CA LEU A 78 4.90 -10.56 -3.59
C LEU A 78 3.98 -10.43 -4.81
N PHE A 79 3.48 -11.56 -5.36
CA PHE A 79 2.47 -11.55 -6.41
C PHE A 79 1.16 -10.89 -5.96
N LEU A 80 0.72 -11.20 -4.73
CA LEU A 80 -0.47 -10.60 -4.14
C LEU A 80 -0.30 -9.08 -4.00
N LEU A 81 0.86 -8.60 -3.56
CA LEU A 81 1.17 -7.17 -3.46
C LEU A 81 1.11 -6.48 -4.83
N VAL A 82 1.75 -7.06 -5.86
CA VAL A 82 1.65 -6.55 -7.24
C VAL A 82 0.19 -6.49 -7.70
N GLY A 83 -0.59 -7.56 -7.48
CA GLY A 83 -2.00 -7.61 -7.86
C GLY A 83 -2.84 -6.51 -7.19
N LEU A 84 -2.66 -6.30 -5.89
CA LEU A 84 -3.34 -5.24 -5.15
C LEU A 84 -2.95 -3.85 -5.67
N LEU A 85 -1.68 -3.64 -5.94
CA LEU A 85 -1.17 -2.35 -6.40
C LEU A 85 -1.67 -2.04 -7.81
N SER A 86 -1.68 -3.04 -8.71
CA SER A 86 -2.30 -2.96 -10.03
C SER A 86 -3.78 -2.60 -9.93
N TYR A 87 -4.54 -3.22 -9.04
CA TYR A 87 -5.95 -2.88 -8.83
C TYR A 87 -6.13 -1.43 -8.38
N VAL A 88 -5.33 -0.97 -7.41
CA VAL A 88 -5.39 0.42 -6.93
C VAL A 88 -5.04 1.40 -8.04
N HIS A 89 -3.96 1.14 -8.79
CA HIS A 89 -3.48 2.04 -9.83
C HIS A 89 -4.37 2.08 -11.08
N LEU A 90 -4.85 0.92 -11.55
CA LEU A 90 -5.58 0.81 -12.81
C LEU A 90 -7.10 1.00 -12.66
N LYS A 91 -7.68 0.75 -11.48
CA LYS A 91 -9.13 0.77 -11.30
C LYS A 91 -9.59 1.78 -10.26
N LEU A 92 -8.95 1.80 -9.09
CA LEU A 92 -9.43 2.66 -7.99
C LEU A 92 -9.04 4.12 -8.18
N GLN A 93 -7.78 4.38 -8.54
CA GLN A 93 -7.25 5.73 -8.73
C GLN A 93 -7.93 6.48 -9.90
N PRO A 94 -8.14 5.88 -11.09
CA PRO A 94 -8.80 6.57 -12.19
C PRO A 94 -10.27 6.89 -11.91
N ARG A 95 -10.97 6.03 -11.15
CA ARG A 95 -12.36 6.31 -10.71
C ARG A 95 -12.45 7.52 -9.79
N ILE A 96 -11.50 7.68 -8.87
CA ILE A 96 -11.42 8.85 -8.00
C ILE A 96 -11.12 10.10 -8.83
N GLU A 97 -10.19 9.99 -9.78
CA GLU A 97 -9.81 11.11 -10.64
C GLU A 97 -10.95 11.57 -11.56
N ALA A 98 -11.72 10.64 -12.13
CA ALA A 98 -12.88 10.95 -12.95
C ALA A 98 -13.95 11.72 -12.15
N LEU A 99 -14.18 11.35 -10.89
CA LEU A 99 -15.13 12.06 -10.02
C LEU A 99 -14.65 13.49 -9.68
N ILE A 100 -13.35 13.68 -9.49
CA ILE A 100 -12.77 14.99 -9.16
C ILE A 100 -12.63 15.87 -10.41
N ALA A 101 -12.41 15.29 -11.59
CA ALA A 101 -12.28 16.02 -12.85
C ALA A 101 -13.58 16.75 -13.25
N ASN A 102 -14.73 16.25 -12.80
CA ASN A 102 -16.04 16.87 -13.04
C ASN A 102 -16.34 18.08 -12.11
N ILE A 103 -15.39 18.50 -11.26
CA ILE A 103 -15.56 19.61 -10.31
C ILE A 103 -14.81 20.82 -10.83
N GLU A 104 -15.50 21.96 -10.94
CA GLU A 104 -14.86 23.24 -11.25
C GLU A 104 -14.27 23.90 -9.98
N PRO A 105 -13.18 24.67 -10.09
CA PRO A 105 -12.47 25.23 -8.92
C PRO A 105 -13.32 26.13 -8.01
N ASN A 106 -14.35 26.78 -8.56
CA ASN A 106 -15.17 27.79 -7.88
C ASN A 106 -16.66 27.42 -7.77
N SER A 107 -17.05 26.19 -8.15
CA SER A 107 -18.44 25.75 -8.01
C SER A 107 -18.68 25.06 -6.67
N VAL A 108 -19.90 25.22 -6.13
CA VAL A 108 -20.31 24.49 -4.92
C VAL A 108 -20.26 22.99 -5.24
N PRO A 109 -19.51 22.18 -4.47
CA PRO A 109 -19.42 20.74 -4.72
C PRO A 109 -20.83 20.15 -4.71
N PRO A 110 -21.26 19.44 -5.78
CA PRO A 110 -22.56 18.79 -5.80
C PRO A 110 -22.66 17.80 -4.63
N GLU A 111 -23.76 17.86 -3.86
CA GLU A 111 -23.92 17.10 -2.60
C GLU A 111 -23.70 15.58 -2.78
N ASN A 112 -23.97 15.05 -3.98
CA ASN A 112 -23.83 13.63 -4.32
C ASN A 112 -22.37 13.17 -4.52
N ILE A 113 -21.44 14.07 -4.89
CA ILE A 113 -20.04 13.68 -5.16
C ILE A 113 -19.35 13.23 -3.87
N MET A 114 -19.59 13.92 -2.75
CA MET A 114 -19.01 13.55 -1.46
C MET A 114 -19.51 12.19 -0.96
N ALA A 115 -20.75 11.82 -1.27
CA ALA A 115 -21.30 10.50 -0.97
C ALA A 115 -20.60 9.38 -1.76
N GLN A 116 -20.20 9.65 -3.01
CA GLN A 116 -19.49 8.68 -3.86
C GLN A 116 -17.98 8.63 -3.58
N LEU A 117 -17.37 9.75 -3.22
CA LEU A 117 -15.92 9.87 -3.02
C LEU A 117 -15.45 9.26 -1.70
N LYS A 118 -16.21 9.46 -0.60
CA LYS A 118 -15.89 8.90 0.72
C LYS A 118 -15.64 7.37 0.72
N PRO A 119 -16.53 6.52 0.18
CA PRO A 119 -16.31 5.08 0.19
C PRO A 119 -15.11 4.65 -0.66
N LEU A 120 -14.84 5.34 -1.78
CA LEU A 120 -13.67 5.06 -2.62
C LEU A 120 -12.35 5.40 -1.90
N ARG A 121 -12.28 6.57 -1.25
CA ARG A 121 -11.13 6.97 -0.42
C ARG A 121 -10.92 6.01 0.76
N ALA A 122 -12.00 5.57 1.41
CA ALA A 122 -11.93 4.60 2.51
C ALA A 122 -11.40 3.23 2.03
N ARG A 123 -11.86 2.74 0.89
CA ARG A 123 -11.35 1.50 0.27
C ARG A 123 -9.86 1.64 -0.05
N ARG A 124 -9.42 2.75 -0.62
CA ARG A 124 -8.00 3.01 -0.91
C ARG A 124 -7.16 3.00 0.36
N LYS A 125 -7.63 3.66 1.42
CA LYS A 125 -6.96 3.69 2.73
C LYS A 125 -6.80 2.28 3.30
N LYS A 126 -7.85 1.46 3.25
CA LYS A 126 -7.81 0.07 3.70
C LYS A 126 -6.80 -0.77 2.91
N LEU A 127 -6.81 -0.64 1.58
CA LEU A 127 -5.86 -1.34 0.70
C LEU A 127 -4.41 -0.89 0.94
N ALA A 128 -4.17 0.41 1.19
CA ALA A 128 -2.83 0.91 1.51
C ALA A 128 -2.30 0.35 2.84
N SER A 129 -3.14 0.26 3.88
CA SER A 129 -2.78 -0.37 5.16
C SER A 129 -2.50 -1.86 5.00
N PHE A 130 -3.33 -2.57 4.24
CA PHE A 130 -3.10 -3.99 3.97
C PHE A 130 -1.84 -4.21 3.13
N CYS A 131 -1.55 -3.35 2.16
CA CYS A 131 -0.30 -3.38 1.40
C CYS A 131 0.91 -3.14 2.31
N LEU A 132 0.84 -2.18 3.24
CA LEU A 132 1.88 -1.94 4.24
C LEU A 132 2.14 -3.19 5.10
N PHE A 133 1.08 -3.86 5.55
CA PHE A 133 1.18 -5.12 6.31
C PHE A 133 1.91 -6.21 5.52
N ILE A 134 1.57 -6.38 4.23
CA ILE A 134 2.21 -7.39 3.37
C ILE A 134 3.69 -7.06 3.15
N VAL A 135 4.03 -5.80 2.83
CA VAL A 135 5.43 -5.36 2.65
C VAL A 135 6.27 -5.71 3.87
N LEU A 136 5.79 -5.35 5.07
CA LEU A 136 6.52 -5.57 6.31
C LEU A 136 6.63 -7.08 6.62
N THR A 137 5.57 -7.85 6.38
CA THR A 137 5.60 -9.32 6.50
C THR A 137 6.63 -9.94 5.55
N ILE A 138 6.71 -9.48 4.30
CA ILE A 138 7.73 -9.92 3.33
C ILE A 138 9.15 -9.63 3.85
N ILE A 139 9.36 -8.49 4.50
CA ILE A 139 10.66 -8.13 5.10
C ILE A 139 11.00 -9.08 6.25
N VAL A 140 10.07 -9.34 7.17
CA VAL A 140 10.27 -10.28 8.29
C VAL A 140 10.59 -11.68 7.79
N LEU A 141 9.83 -12.20 6.83
CA LEU A 141 10.10 -13.50 6.20
C LEU A 141 11.43 -13.51 5.44
N GLY A 142 11.80 -12.38 4.81
CA GLY A 142 13.08 -12.22 4.14
C GLY A 142 14.28 -12.36 5.08
N LEU A 143 14.15 -11.89 6.32
CA LEU A 143 15.20 -12.05 7.35
C LEU A 143 15.36 -13.52 7.77
N GLN A 144 14.28 -14.31 7.80
CA GLN A 144 14.34 -15.74 8.13
C GLN A 144 15.15 -16.57 7.12
N VAL A 145 15.25 -16.12 5.87
CA VAL A 145 16.02 -16.83 4.83
C VAL A 145 17.52 -16.80 5.14
N TYR A 146 18.01 -15.74 5.78
CA TYR A 146 19.42 -15.59 6.12
C TYR A 146 19.77 -16.10 7.52
N SER A 147 18.83 -15.98 8.48
CA SER A 147 19.01 -16.46 9.84
C SER A 147 17.72 -17.14 10.29
N VAL A 148 17.78 -18.44 10.57
CA VAL A 148 16.61 -19.19 11.05
C VAL A 148 16.29 -18.74 12.46
N TYR A 149 15.17 -18.04 12.62
CA TYR A 149 14.66 -17.63 13.92
C TYR A 149 13.65 -18.65 14.45
N GLU A 150 13.49 -18.65 15.76
CA GLU A 150 12.40 -19.33 16.46
C GLU A 150 11.03 -18.95 15.83
N PRO A 151 10.17 -19.93 15.53
CA PRO A 151 8.87 -19.67 14.89
C PRO A 151 7.99 -18.77 15.77
N PHE A 152 8.12 -18.84 17.09
CA PHE A 152 7.42 -17.97 18.03
C PHE A 152 7.78 -16.49 17.82
N LEU A 153 9.07 -16.17 17.70
CA LEU A 153 9.54 -14.81 17.46
C LEU A 153 8.95 -14.24 16.17
N THR A 154 8.82 -15.08 15.15
CA THR A 154 8.28 -14.69 13.85
C THR A 154 6.80 -14.35 13.94
N ILE A 155 6.02 -15.15 14.69
CA ILE A 155 4.61 -14.86 14.95
C ILE A 155 4.46 -13.52 15.70
N VAL A 156 5.30 -13.28 16.72
CA VAL A 156 5.30 -12.02 17.47
C VAL A 156 5.62 -10.83 16.55
N LEU A 157 6.65 -10.95 15.71
CA LEU A 157 7.02 -9.89 14.76
C LEU A 157 5.89 -9.60 13.75
N ILE A 158 5.26 -10.64 13.19
CA ILE A 158 4.13 -10.48 12.27
C ILE A 158 2.93 -9.83 12.99
N ALA A 159 2.66 -10.20 14.24
CA ALA A 159 1.60 -9.59 15.05
C ALA A 159 1.88 -8.09 15.31
N LEU A 160 3.12 -7.74 15.65
CA LEU A 160 3.54 -6.34 15.83
C LEU A 160 3.41 -5.54 14.52
N VAL A 161 3.79 -6.14 13.39
CA VAL A 161 3.59 -5.55 12.06
C VAL A 161 2.10 -5.31 11.76
N GLY A 162 1.23 -6.26 12.12
CA GLY A 162 -0.23 -6.12 12.01
C GLY A 162 -0.77 -4.99 12.86
N LEU A 163 -0.35 -4.91 14.13
CA LEU A 163 -0.72 -3.82 15.05
C LEU A 163 -0.25 -2.46 14.53
N PHE A 164 0.97 -2.39 13.99
CA PHE A 164 1.51 -1.17 13.39
C PHE A 164 0.69 -0.71 12.17
N ALA A 165 0.39 -1.62 11.24
CA ALA A 165 -0.40 -1.31 10.05
C ALA A 165 -1.84 -0.89 10.40
N TRP A 166 -2.44 -1.53 11.41
CA TRP A 166 -3.76 -1.19 11.93
C TRP A 166 -3.78 0.16 12.66
N GLY A 167 -2.74 0.44 13.47
CA GLY A 167 -2.57 1.72 14.16
C GLY A 167 -2.56 2.88 13.18
N ASN A 168 -1.73 2.81 12.13
CA ASN A 168 -1.66 3.83 11.08
C ASN A 168 -2.96 3.94 10.24
N TYR A 169 -3.77 2.88 10.17
CA TYR A 169 -5.08 2.93 9.53
C TYR A 169 -6.12 3.69 10.37
N LYS A 170 -6.14 3.46 11.69
CA LYS A 170 -7.15 4.05 12.58
C LYS A 170 -6.81 5.44 13.10
N ARG A 171 -5.55 5.71 13.40
CA ARG A 171 -5.12 6.94 14.09
C ARG A 171 -4.38 7.89 13.15
N LEU A 172 -4.53 9.18 13.44
CA LEU A 172 -3.72 10.23 12.84
C LEU A 172 -2.38 10.27 13.59
N ASN A 173 -1.39 9.54 13.09
CA ASN A 173 -0.05 9.54 13.67
C ASN A 173 0.67 10.82 13.25
N ARG A 174 0.54 11.88 14.05
CA ARG A 174 1.08 13.21 13.75
C ARG A 174 2.60 13.21 13.61
N PHE A 175 3.28 12.23 14.22
CA PHE A 175 4.72 12.06 14.11
C PHE A 175 5.15 10.94 13.17
N GLY A 176 4.23 10.13 12.63
CA GLY A 176 4.52 9.01 11.71
C GLY A 176 4.84 7.66 12.38
N TRP A 177 5.05 7.63 13.70
CA TRP A 177 5.47 6.46 14.49
C TRP A 177 4.90 6.50 15.93
N MET A 178 4.43 7.67 16.38
CA MET A 178 3.71 7.93 17.64
C MET A 178 2.49 8.81 17.36
#